data_AF-A0A2S7U6J7-F1
#
_entry.id   AF-A0A2S7U6J7-F1
#
_cell.length_a   1.000
_cell.length_b   1.000
_cell.length_c   1.000
_cell.angle_alpha   90.00
_cell.angle_beta   90.00
_cell.angle_gamma   90.00
#
_symmetry.space_group_name_H-M   'P 1'
#
loop_
_entity.id
_entity.type
_entity.pdbx_description
1 polymer ?
#
loop_
_entity_poly.entity_id
_entity_poly.type
_entity_poly.pdbx_seq_one_letter_code
_entity_poly.pdbx_strand_id
1 'polypeptide(L)'
;MANHPKDDSLVARILRQKPPLFWWFLVNASAFCLAVWSWVFFLEVFGNPHLPQNYALLEKMGRHQKPKAFDSLNAPKGDTLSPRSLYKKYYNLNPEDISLLNRELKRVYVGNLKDATYNTYLQGHYRVLKTRTLGPDDFISDGIAIQTQALVQPDAFHPPTPYLVLVEWILPGAPSSATQSYQLGDVLELNKNPYFPSILHAVRVPRPGDEPLISLSCVPLVYDSKVTPTRGTPFSITPPERLNLNGRFPIFTKIK
;
A
#
# COMPACT_ATOMS: atom_id res chain seq x y z
N MET A 1 26.59 31.64 83.15
CA MET A 1 26.89 32.31 81.86
C MET A 1 28.00 31.54 81.16
N ALA A 2 27.66 30.76 80.14
CA ALA A 2 28.54 30.36 79.04
C ALA A 2 27.73 29.46 78.11
N ASN A 3 27.12 30.05 77.08
CA ASN A 3 26.50 29.32 75.97
C ASN A 3 27.64 28.80 75.08
N HIS A 4 27.80 27.48 75.00
CA HIS A 4 28.65 26.84 74.00
C HIS A 4 27.96 26.82 72.63
N PRO A 5 28.70 26.97 71.52
CA PRO A 5 28.14 27.22 70.20
C PRO A 5 27.53 25.95 69.61
N LYS A 6 26.43 26.11 68.88
CA LYS A 6 25.81 25.04 68.10
C LYS A 6 26.78 24.58 67.01
N ASP A 7 27.20 23.33 67.09
CA ASP A 7 27.86 22.62 65.99
C ASP A 7 26.87 22.44 64.83
N ASP A 8 26.77 23.46 63.98
CA ASP A 8 26.12 23.37 62.68
C ASP A 8 27.00 22.54 61.74
N SER A 9 26.93 21.21 61.89
CA SER A 9 27.64 20.27 61.03
C SER A 9 27.32 20.54 59.56
N LEU A 10 28.34 20.50 58.69
CA LEU A 10 28.19 20.68 57.24
C LEU A 10 27.11 19.76 56.64
N VAL A 11 26.93 18.59 57.24
CA VAL A 11 25.89 17.61 56.90
C VAL A 11 24.47 18.17 57.11
N ALA A 12 24.21 18.88 58.22
CA ALA A 12 22.92 19.52 58.47
C ALA A 12 22.62 20.67 57.50
N ARG A 13 23.65 21.37 57.02
CA ARG A 13 23.55 22.44 56.01
C ARG A 13 23.23 21.88 54.62
N ILE A 14 23.88 20.77 54.23
CA ILE A 14 23.63 20.05 52.97
C ILE A 14 22.25 19.39 52.96
N LEU A 15 21.77 18.90 54.12
CA LEU A 15 20.42 18.34 54.25
C LEU A 15 19.32 19.42 54.25
N ARG A 16 19.59 20.65 54.75
CA ARG A 16 18.65 21.79 54.69
C ARG A 16 18.60 22.48 53.33
N GLN A 17 19.66 22.41 52.52
CA GLN A 17 19.64 22.85 51.13
C GLN A 17 19.12 21.72 50.24
N LYS A 18 17.85 21.79 49.81
CA LYS A 18 17.38 21.36 48.48
C LYS A 18 15.89 21.66 48.31
N PRO A 19 15.55 22.67 47.50
CA PRO A 19 14.77 22.33 46.30
C PRO A 19 15.43 22.61 44.94
N PRO A 20 16.25 23.65 44.69
CA PRO A 20 16.53 24.07 43.31
C PRO A 20 17.36 23.06 42.52
N LEU A 21 18.39 22.44 43.13
CA LEU A 21 19.24 21.49 42.39
C LEU A 21 18.51 20.19 42.03
N PHE A 22 17.68 19.65 42.93
CA PHE A 22 16.90 18.43 42.63
C PHE A 22 15.90 18.68 41.49
N TRP A 23 15.11 19.77 41.58
CA TRP A 23 14.17 20.15 40.53
C TRP A 23 14.90 20.49 39.22
N TRP A 24 16.05 21.15 39.29
CA TRP A 24 16.89 21.44 38.12
C TRP A 24 17.36 20.15 37.43
N PHE A 25 17.89 19.17 38.17
CA PHE A 25 18.27 17.88 37.60
C PHE A 25 17.07 17.12 37.03
N LEU A 26 15.95 17.12 37.74
CA LEU A 26 14.73 16.45 37.29
C LEU A 26 14.21 17.05 35.97
N VAL A 27 14.20 18.39 35.85
CA VAL A 27 13.79 19.08 34.63
C VAL A 27 14.74 18.77 33.48
N ASN A 28 16.06 18.81 33.71
CA ASN A 28 17.05 18.51 32.66
C ASN A 28 17.00 17.03 32.23
N ALA A 29 16.87 16.10 33.17
CA ALA A 29 16.72 14.67 32.87
C ALA A 29 15.43 14.42 32.07
N SER A 30 14.32 15.04 32.48
CA SER A 30 13.04 14.94 31.76
C SER A 30 13.14 15.54 30.36
N ALA A 31 13.79 16.71 30.21
CA ALA A 31 14.02 17.34 28.92
C ALA A 31 14.89 16.47 28.00
N PHE A 32 15.93 15.82 28.54
CA PHE A 32 16.77 14.89 27.79
C PHE A 32 15.98 13.66 27.34
N CYS A 33 15.20 13.03 28.23
CA CYS A 33 14.33 11.92 27.86
C CYS A 33 13.30 12.32 26.79
N LEU A 34 12.69 13.50 26.92
CA LEU A 34 11.75 14.03 25.93
C LEU A 34 12.44 14.32 24.60
N ALA A 35 13.68 14.81 24.60
CA ALA A 35 14.45 15.06 23.38
C ALA A 35 14.77 13.75 22.65
N VAL A 36 15.26 12.73 23.37
CA VAL A 36 15.53 11.40 22.79
C VAL A 36 14.23 10.76 22.29
N TRP A 37 13.16 10.81 23.08
CA TRP A 37 11.87 10.26 22.70
C TRP A 37 11.28 10.97 21.47
N SER A 38 11.32 12.30 21.43
CA SER A 38 10.89 13.10 20.29
C SER A 38 11.67 12.74 19.02
N TRP A 39 12.99 12.60 19.13
CA TRP A 39 13.82 12.18 18.00
C TRP A 39 13.43 10.78 17.50
N VAL A 40 13.37 9.77 18.36
CA VAL A 40 12.98 8.41 17.97
C VAL A 40 11.58 8.38 17.36
N PHE A 41 10.63 9.10 17.97
CA PHE A 41 9.26 9.24 17.46
C PHE A 41 9.24 9.82 16.04
N PHE A 42 9.99 10.89 15.76
CA PHE A 42 10.05 11.46 14.42
C PHE A 42 10.70 10.52 13.41
N LEU A 43 11.77 9.81 13.78
CA LEU A 43 12.38 8.81 12.90
C LEU A 43 11.39 7.71 12.52
N GLU A 44 10.58 7.24 13.48
CA GLU A 44 9.55 6.24 13.24
C GLU A 44 8.45 6.77 12.31
N VAL A 45 7.94 7.98 12.57
CA VAL A 45 6.88 8.60 11.77
C VAL A 45 7.32 8.85 10.31
N PHE A 46 8.53 9.38 10.10
CA PHE A 46 9.04 9.66 8.76
C PHE A 46 9.63 8.43 8.06
N GLY A 47 10.18 7.47 8.81
CA GLY A 47 10.75 6.23 8.29
C GLY A 47 9.70 5.23 7.82
N ASN A 48 8.54 5.21 8.49
CA ASN A 48 7.45 4.28 8.20
C ASN A 48 6.15 5.00 7.76
N PRO A 49 6.14 5.69 6.60
CA PRO A 49 4.97 6.41 6.11
C PRO A 49 3.83 5.50 5.64
N HIS A 50 4.07 4.19 5.56
CA HIS A 50 3.10 3.18 5.15
C HIS A 50 2.20 2.69 6.30
N LEU A 51 2.49 3.11 7.55
CA LEU A 51 1.63 2.88 8.69
C LEU A 51 0.48 3.90 8.68
N PRO A 52 -0.79 3.49 8.87
CA PRO A 52 -1.94 4.40 8.75
C PRO A 52 -1.87 5.62 9.70
N GLN A 53 -1.41 5.41 10.93
CA GLN A 53 -1.27 6.48 11.91
C GLN A 53 -0.22 7.51 11.48
N ASN A 54 0.94 7.03 11.02
CA ASN A 54 2.03 7.87 10.54
C ASN A 54 1.62 8.64 9.28
N TYR A 55 0.95 7.98 8.33
CA TYR A 55 0.45 8.63 7.13
C TYR A 55 -0.55 9.74 7.43
N ALA A 56 -1.49 9.51 8.35
CA ALA A 56 -2.45 10.54 8.77
C ALA A 56 -1.76 11.74 9.45
N LEU A 57 -0.70 11.50 10.23
CA LEU A 57 0.12 12.58 10.80
C LEU A 57 0.86 13.36 9.70
N LEU A 58 1.49 12.65 8.75
CA LEU A 58 2.18 13.25 7.61
C LEU A 58 1.23 14.05 6.72
N GLU A 59 0.00 13.56 6.54
CA GLU A 59 -1.04 14.25 5.78
C GLU A 59 -1.43 15.57 6.45
N LYS A 60 -1.70 15.56 7.77
CA LYS A 60 -2.00 16.77 8.55
C LYS A 60 -0.88 17.80 8.52
N MET A 61 0.38 17.35 8.43
CA MET A 61 1.54 18.23 8.28
C MET A 61 1.81 18.70 6.84
N GLY A 62 1.03 18.23 5.85
CA GLY A 62 1.27 18.52 4.43
C GLY A 62 2.54 17.87 3.87
N ARG A 63 3.09 16.85 4.56
CA ARG A 63 4.35 16.15 4.22
C ARG A 63 4.15 14.72 3.73
N HIS A 64 2.90 14.30 3.47
CA HIS A 64 2.63 12.98 2.91
C HIS A 64 3.20 12.87 1.49
N GLN A 65 3.71 11.69 1.15
CA GLN A 65 4.16 11.41 -0.21
C GLN A 65 2.94 11.08 -1.07
N LYS A 66 2.69 11.92 -2.09
CA LYS A 66 1.72 11.60 -3.14
C LYS A 66 2.27 10.49 -4.03
N PRO A 67 1.46 9.51 -4.42
CA PRO A 67 1.78 8.56 -5.48
C PRO A 67 2.23 9.29 -6.75
N LYS A 68 3.42 8.96 -7.24
CA LYS A 68 4.00 9.54 -8.46
C LYS A 68 3.46 8.81 -9.70
N ALA A 69 3.10 9.58 -10.72
CA ALA A 69 3.02 9.04 -12.07
C ALA A 69 4.43 8.83 -12.61
N PHE A 70 4.65 7.69 -13.26
CA PHE A 70 5.89 7.39 -13.96
C PHE A 70 5.67 7.53 -15.45
N ASP A 71 6.74 7.88 -16.16
CA ASP A 71 6.78 7.79 -17.61
C ASP A 71 7.09 6.34 -18.02
N SER A 72 6.66 5.91 -19.21
CA SER A 72 7.00 4.59 -19.75
C SER A 72 8.50 4.32 -19.84
N LEU A 73 9.33 5.37 -19.95
CA LEU A 73 10.79 5.28 -20.00
C LEU A 73 11.44 5.19 -18.60
N ASN A 74 10.80 5.75 -17.58
CA ASN A 74 11.32 5.87 -16.22
C ASN A 74 10.58 5.00 -15.21
N ALA A 75 9.74 4.07 -15.68
CA ALA A 75 9.00 3.16 -14.82
C ALA A 75 9.96 2.31 -13.96
N PRO A 76 9.62 2.04 -12.69
CA PRO A 76 10.48 1.26 -11.80
C PRO A 76 10.79 -0.13 -12.37
N LYS A 77 11.96 -0.66 -12.02
CA LYS A 77 12.29 -2.06 -12.35
C LYS A 77 11.28 -3.00 -11.69
N GLY A 78 10.99 -4.12 -12.33
CA GLY A 78 10.03 -5.08 -11.84
C GLY A 78 9.87 -6.25 -12.78
N ASP A 79 9.64 -7.43 -12.20
CA ASP A 79 9.43 -8.66 -12.96
C ASP A 79 8.07 -8.63 -13.63
N THR A 80 8.00 -9.06 -14.88
CA THR A 80 6.72 -9.17 -15.60
C THR A 80 6.30 -10.62 -15.61
N LEU A 81 5.15 -10.93 -15.01
CA LEU A 81 4.69 -12.30 -14.80
C LEU A 81 3.37 -12.56 -15.54
N SER A 82 3.32 -13.73 -16.19
CA SER A 82 2.11 -14.28 -16.80
C SER A 82 1.20 -14.91 -15.73
N PRO A 83 -0.08 -15.21 -16.03
CA PRO A 83 -1.00 -15.77 -15.03
C PRO A 83 -0.51 -17.09 -14.41
N ARG A 84 0.12 -17.97 -15.21
CA ARG A 84 0.71 -19.22 -14.71
C ARG A 84 1.83 -18.96 -13.70
N SER A 85 2.72 -18.03 -14.02
CA SER A 85 3.83 -17.64 -13.14
C SER A 85 3.33 -16.94 -11.87
N LEU A 86 2.31 -16.09 -12.00
CA LEU A 86 1.64 -15.44 -10.87
C LEU A 86 1.04 -16.49 -9.92
N TYR A 87 0.22 -17.41 -10.44
CA TYR A 87 -0.37 -18.47 -9.61
C TYR A 87 0.71 -19.25 -8.86
N LYS A 88 1.73 -19.74 -9.57
CA LYS A 88 2.85 -20.47 -8.94
C LYS A 88 3.58 -19.66 -7.87
N LYS A 89 3.81 -18.36 -8.10
CA LYS A 89 4.52 -17.46 -7.17
C LYS A 89 3.74 -17.29 -5.86
N TYR A 90 2.44 -17.04 -5.93
CA TYR A 90 1.63 -16.71 -4.74
C TYR A 90 0.99 -17.93 -4.08
N TYR A 91 0.74 -19.02 -4.83
CA TYR A 91 0.12 -20.25 -4.31
C TYR A 91 0.98 -20.94 -3.24
N ASN A 92 2.30 -20.93 -3.45
CA ASN A 92 3.27 -21.60 -2.56
C ASN A 92 3.56 -20.82 -1.27
N LEU A 93 3.01 -19.61 -1.11
CA LEU A 93 3.25 -18.79 0.07
C LEU A 93 2.30 -19.18 1.21
N ASN A 94 2.84 -19.20 2.42
CA ASN A 94 2.03 -19.39 3.62
C ASN A 94 1.26 -18.09 3.96
N PRO A 95 0.20 -18.16 4.79
CA PRO A 95 -0.57 -16.97 5.16
C PRO A 95 0.28 -15.86 5.79
N GLU A 96 1.28 -16.22 6.60
CA GLU A 96 2.22 -15.27 7.21
C GLU A 96 3.09 -14.59 6.15
N ASP A 97 3.64 -15.36 5.20
CA ASP A 97 4.44 -14.83 4.09
C ASP A 97 3.63 -13.91 3.19
N ILE A 98 2.37 -14.24 2.90
CA ILE A 98 1.45 -13.37 2.14
C ILE A 98 1.23 -12.06 2.90
N SER A 99 1.02 -12.11 4.22
CA SER A 99 0.82 -10.91 5.04
C SER A 99 2.06 -10.01 5.05
N LEU A 100 3.25 -10.60 5.16
CA LEU A 100 4.53 -9.90 5.08
C LEU A 100 4.72 -9.27 3.70
N LEU A 101 4.49 -10.04 2.64
CA LEU A 101 4.58 -9.57 1.26
C LEU A 101 3.63 -8.40 1.00
N ASN A 102 2.37 -8.49 1.46
CA ASN A 102 1.41 -7.40 1.31
C ASN A 102 1.83 -6.12 2.06
N ARG A 103 2.47 -6.27 3.23
CA ARG A 103 3.06 -5.13 3.94
C ARG A 103 4.18 -4.49 3.13
N GLU A 104 5.06 -5.29 2.54
CA GLU A 104 6.15 -4.80 1.69
C GLU A 104 5.65 -4.16 0.39
N LEU A 105 4.70 -4.78 -0.31
CA LEU A 105 4.08 -4.21 -1.52
C LEU A 105 3.45 -2.85 -1.22
N LYS A 106 2.71 -2.72 -0.11
CA LYS A 106 2.15 -1.45 0.35
C LYS A 106 3.25 -0.43 0.68
N ARG A 107 4.30 -0.85 1.41
CA ARG A 107 5.44 0.01 1.76
C ARG A 107 6.11 0.57 0.51
N VAL A 108 6.39 -0.29 -0.46
CA VAL A 108 7.03 0.06 -1.73
C VAL A 108 6.17 1.04 -2.52
N TYR A 109 4.87 0.80 -2.64
CA TYR A 109 3.97 1.69 -3.37
C TYR A 109 3.83 3.07 -2.70
N VAL A 110 3.57 3.12 -1.40
CA VAL A 110 3.48 4.39 -0.64
C VAL A 110 4.82 5.15 -0.68
N GLY A 111 5.94 4.43 -0.69
CA GLY A 111 7.28 4.97 -0.85
C GLY A 111 7.65 5.35 -2.28
N ASN A 112 6.71 5.37 -3.23
CA ASN A 112 6.92 5.70 -4.64
C ASN A 112 7.94 4.80 -5.35
N LEU A 113 7.97 3.51 -5.01
CA LEU A 113 8.82 2.50 -5.63
C LEU A 113 10.32 2.85 -5.69
N LYS A 114 10.82 3.63 -4.73
CA LYS A 114 12.27 3.90 -4.59
C LYS A 114 13.06 2.60 -4.40
N ASP A 115 12.49 1.67 -3.65
CA ASP A 115 12.94 0.29 -3.51
C ASP A 115 12.02 -0.59 -4.35
N ALA A 116 12.46 -0.98 -5.54
CA ALA A 116 11.65 -1.70 -6.51
C ALA A 116 11.72 -3.24 -6.36
N THR A 117 12.32 -3.73 -5.27
CA THR A 117 12.58 -5.17 -5.04
C THR A 117 11.34 -6.05 -5.16
N TYR A 118 10.19 -5.59 -4.65
CA TYR A 118 8.94 -6.36 -4.65
C TYR A 118 8.00 -6.04 -5.81
N ASN A 119 8.37 -5.07 -6.66
CA ASN A 119 7.52 -4.63 -7.75
C ASN A 119 7.36 -5.75 -8.80
N THR A 120 6.11 -6.13 -9.05
CA THR A 120 5.76 -7.16 -10.03
C THR A 120 4.70 -6.59 -10.96
N TYR A 121 5.00 -6.61 -12.26
CA TYR A 121 4.08 -6.26 -13.31
C TYR A 121 3.28 -7.46 -13.77
N LEU A 122 2.00 -7.23 -13.97
CA LEU A 122 1.06 -8.22 -14.46
C LEU A 122 1.00 -8.20 -16.00
N GLN A 123 0.96 -9.38 -16.61
CA GLN A 123 0.78 -9.51 -18.05
C GLN A 123 -0.20 -10.62 -18.41
N GLY A 124 -1.02 -10.42 -19.44
CA GLY A 124 -1.88 -11.45 -20.02
C GLY A 124 -3.26 -10.96 -20.44
N HIS A 125 -4.13 -11.91 -20.77
CA HIS A 125 -5.53 -11.66 -21.10
C HIS A 125 -6.42 -11.98 -19.91
N TYR A 126 -7.42 -11.13 -19.67
CA TYR A 126 -8.28 -11.19 -18.52
C TYR A 126 -9.73 -10.94 -18.92
N ARG A 127 -10.62 -11.85 -18.53
CA ARG A 127 -12.05 -11.73 -18.76
C ARG A 127 -12.70 -10.92 -17.64
N VAL A 128 -13.45 -9.89 -17.99
CA VAL A 128 -14.20 -9.08 -17.03
C VAL A 128 -15.28 -9.93 -16.37
N LEU A 129 -15.29 -9.90 -15.04
CA LEU A 129 -16.32 -10.50 -14.19
C LEU A 129 -17.26 -9.43 -13.63
N LYS A 130 -16.70 -8.32 -13.14
CA LYS A 130 -17.47 -7.28 -12.47
C LYS A 130 -16.75 -5.95 -12.51
N THR A 131 -17.50 -4.86 -12.51
CA THR A 131 -16.97 -3.51 -12.33
C THR A 131 -17.68 -2.80 -11.17
N ARG A 132 -16.98 -1.86 -10.55
CA ARG A 132 -17.60 -0.91 -9.60
C ARG A 132 -16.81 0.39 -9.55
N THR A 133 -17.47 1.47 -9.16
CA THR A 133 -16.82 2.72 -8.76
C THR A 133 -16.16 2.54 -7.39
N LEU A 134 -15.02 3.20 -7.20
CA LEU A 134 -14.31 3.25 -5.92
C LEU A 134 -15.03 4.19 -4.95
N GLY A 135 -14.90 3.92 -3.66
CA GLY A 135 -15.50 4.71 -2.59
C GLY A 135 -14.51 5.09 -1.49
N PRO A 136 -14.94 5.88 -0.50
CA PRO A 136 -14.07 6.37 0.58
C PRO A 136 -13.43 5.26 1.42
N ASP A 137 -14.06 4.09 1.49
CA ASP A 137 -13.55 2.93 2.26
C ASP A 137 -12.49 2.10 1.51
N ASP A 138 -12.25 2.41 0.23
CA ASP A 138 -11.25 1.73 -0.59
C ASP A 138 -9.88 2.36 -0.42
N PHE A 139 -8.82 1.55 -0.58
CA PHE A 139 -7.43 2.02 -0.47
C PHE A 139 -7.13 3.20 -1.40
N ILE A 140 -7.67 3.14 -2.61
CA ILE A 140 -7.77 4.27 -3.55
C ILE A 140 -9.24 4.61 -3.63
N SER A 141 -9.59 5.84 -3.25
CA SER A 141 -10.97 6.23 -3.03
C SER A 141 -11.66 6.85 -4.25
N ASP A 142 -10.90 7.12 -5.32
CA ASP A 142 -11.40 7.77 -6.54
C ASP A 142 -11.00 6.97 -7.79
N GLY A 143 -11.93 6.84 -8.73
CA GLY A 143 -11.79 6.03 -9.94
C GLY A 143 -12.72 4.82 -9.98
N ILE A 144 -12.32 3.80 -10.74
CA ILE A 144 -13.08 2.55 -10.89
C ILE A 144 -12.20 1.33 -10.61
N ALA A 145 -12.81 0.21 -10.28
CA ALA A 145 -12.15 -1.09 -10.20
C ALA A 145 -12.88 -2.11 -11.08
N ILE A 146 -12.08 -2.95 -11.74
CA ILE A 146 -12.54 -3.98 -12.66
C ILE A 146 -12.02 -5.32 -12.14
N GLN A 147 -12.92 -6.16 -11.64
CA GLN A 147 -12.61 -7.54 -11.32
C GLN A 147 -12.62 -8.36 -12.60
N THR A 148 -11.53 -9.08 -12.81
CA THR A 148 -11.31 -9.91 -13.99
C THR A 148 -10.73 -11.26 -13.59
N GLN A 149 -10.86 -12.26 -14.47
CA GLN A 149 -10.27 -13.57 -14.34
C GLN A 149 -9.27 -13.81 -15.46
N ALA A 150 -8.09 -14.31 -15.12
CA ALA A 150 -7.07 -14.65 -16.09
C ALA A 150 -7.56 -15.67 -17.12
N LEU A 151 -7.18 -15.47 -18.37
CA LEU A 151 -7.33 -16.42 -19.45
C LEU A 151 -5.97 -16.96 -19.83
N VAL A 152 -5.87 -18.28 -19.91
CA VAL A 152 -4.66 -18.97 -20.30
C VAL A 152 -4.99 -19.89 -21.46
N GLN A 153 -4.22 -19.75 -22.52
CA GLN A 153 -4.31 -20.65 -23.67
C GLN A 153 -3.38 -21.86 -23.43
N PRO A 154 -3.91 -23.11 -23.42
CA PRO A 154 -3.11 -24.31 -23.22
C PRO A 154 -2.07 -24.52 -24.33
N ASP A 155 -2.53 -24.44 -25.58
CA ASP A 155 -1.77 -24.59 -26.81
C ASP A 155 -2.44 -23.80 -27.97
N ALA A 156 -1.82 -23.80 -29.15
CA ALA A 156 -2.32 -23.06 -30.31
C ALA A 156 -3.68 -23.54 -30.84
N PHE A 157 -4.13 -24.74 -30.47
CA PHE A 157 -5.32 -25.39 -31.03
C PHE A 157 -6.55 -25.29 -30.10
N HIS A 158 -6.34 -24.99 -28.82
CA HIS A 158 -7.41 -24.81 -27.84
C HIS A 158 -7.70 -23.34 -27.56
N PRO A 159 -8.98 -22.97 -27.34
CA PRO A 159 -9.35 -21.61 -26.99
C PRO A 159 -8.83 -21.23 -25.59
N PRO A 160 -8.63 -19.92 -25.29
CA PRO A 160 -8.25 -19.47 -23.96
C PRO A 160 -9.27 -19.87 -22.89
N THR A 161 -8.81 -20.54 -21.84
CA THR A 161 -9.65 -21.02 -20.74
C THR A 161 -9.45 -20.19 -19.47
N PRO A 162 -10.48 -20.05 -18.61
CA PRO A 162 -10.33 -19.42 -17.31
C PRO A 162 -9.25 -20.09 -16.47
N TYR A 163 -8.42 -19.30 -15.81
CA TYR A 163 -7.35 -19.76 -14.93
C TYR A 163 -7.59 -19.30 -13.48
N LEU A 164 -6.84 -19.87 -12.54
CA LEU A 164 -7.03 -19.70 -11.09
C LEU A 164 -6.47 -18.38 -10.52
N VAL A 165 -6.43 -17.33 -11.34
CA VAL A 165 -5.98 -15.99 -10.96
C VAL A 165 -7.09 -14.98 -11.23
N LEU A 166 -7.49 -14.27 -10.19
CA LEU A 166 -8.36 -13.11 -10.25
C LEU A 166 -7.52 -11.85 -10.14
N VAL A 167 -7.91 -10.82 -10.89
CA VAL A 167 -7.24 -9.52 -10.90
C VAL A 167 -8.26 -8.43 -10.70
N GLU A 168 -8.03 -7.60 -9.70
CA GLU A 168 -8.73 -6.34 -9.46
C GLU A 168 -7.90 -5.23 -10.06
N TRP A 169 -8.24 -4.85 -11.29
CA TRP A 169 -7.59 -3.76 -12.00
C TRP A 169 -8.19 -2.44 -11.56
N ILE A 170 -7.42 -1.68 -10.79
CA ILE A 170 -7.82 -0.40 -10.20
C ILE A 170 -7.35 0.70 -11.15
N LEU A 171 -8.27 1.56 -11.56
CA LEU A 171 -8.01 2.68 -12.46
C LEU A 171 -8.32 3.99 -11.72
N PRO A 172 -7.32 4.58 -11.05
CA PRO A 172 -7.51 5.80 -10.28
C PRO A 172 -7.84 7.00 -11.18
N GLY A 173 -8.68 7.90 -10.72
CA GLY A 173 -9.09 9.10 -11.48
C GLY A 173 -9.95 8.83 -12.72
N ALA A 174 -10.31 7.57 -12.98
CA ALA A 174 -11.23 7.24 -14.06
C ALA A 174 -12.65 7.78 -13.78
N PRO A 175 -13.37 8.28 -14.79
CA PRO A 175 -14.74 8.74 -14.59
C PRO A 175 -15.65 7.58 -14.20
N SER A 176 -16.58 7.81 -13.28
CA SER A 176 -17.52 6.76 -12.82
C SER A 176 -18.33 6.11 -13.96
N SER A 177 -18.63 6.88 -15.02
CA SER A 177 -19.31 6.38 -16.22
C SER A 177 -18.50 5.33 -16.98
N ALA A 178 -17.17 5.27 -16.83
CA ALA A 178 -16.33 4.25 -17.45
C ALA A 178 -16.65 2.83 -16.98
N THR A 179 -17.33 2.65 -15.84
CA THR A 179 -17.84 1.33 -15.43
C THR A 179 -18.78 0.71 -16.47
N GLN A 180 -19.54 1.52 -17.21
CA GLN A 180 -20.49 1.08 -18.24
C GLN A 180 -19.80 0.60 -19.53
N SER A 181 -18.52 0.95 -19.70
CA SER A 181 -17.67 0.57 -20.83
C SER A 181 -17.14 -0.87 -20.73
N TYR A 182 -17.38 -1.54 -19.61
CA TYR A 182 -16.92 -2.91 -19.35
C TYR A 182 -18.11 -3.79 -18.98
N GLN A 183 -18.39 -4.80 -19.80
CA GLN A 183 -19.44 -5.78 -19.56
C GLN A 183 -18.85 -7.13 -19.16
N LEU A 184 -19.67 -7.94 -18.48
CA LEU A 184 -19.33 -9.33 -18.14
C LEU A 184 -18.93 -10.09 -19.41
N GLY A 185 -17.78 -10.74 -19.39
CA GLY A 185 -17.26 -11.52 -20.51
C GLY A 185 -16.34 -10.75 -21.47
N ASP A 186 -16.29 -9.41 -21.39
CA ASP A 186 -15.33 -8.62 -22.18
C ASP A 186 -13.89 -9.06 -21.86
N VAL A 187 -13.00 -9.07 -22.85
CA VAL A 187 -11.60 -9.48 -22.67
C VAL A 187 -10.70 -8.25 -22.70
N LEU A 188 -9.89 -8.11 -21.66
CA LEU A 188 -8.89 -7.07 -21.49
C LEU A 188 -7.51 -7.66 -21.64
N GLU A 189 -6.65 -6.95 -22.35
CA GLU A 189 -5.22 -7.24 -22.38
C GLU A 189 -4.52 -6.29 -21.42
N LEU A 190 -3.87 -6.86 -20.40
CA LEU A 190 -3.04 -6.12 -19.46
C LEU A 190 -1.59 -6.45 -19.80
N ASN A 191 -0.83 -5.41 -20.12
CA ASN A 191 0.57 -5.51 -20.51
C ASN A 191 1.40 -4.50 -19.73
N LYS A 192 2.70 -4.78 -19.61
CA LYS A 192 3.67 -3.84 -19.05
C LYS A 192 3.59 -2.48 -19.75
N ASN A 193 3.57 -2.44 -21.08
CA ASN A 193 3.37 -1.21 -21.86
C ASN A 193 1.92 -1.22 -22.40
N PRO A 194 1.10 -0.16 -22.21
CA PRO A 194 1.48 1.17 -21.70
C PRO A 194 1.22 1.44 -20.22
N TYR A 195 0.54 0.56 -19.49
CA TYR A 195 0.00 0.93 -18.16
C TYR A 195 0.87 0.53 -16.97
N PHE A 196 1.83 -0.39 -17.15
CA PHE A 196 2.70 -0.93 -16.10
C PHE A 196 1.88 -1.39 -14.87
N PRO A 197 0.99 -2.40 -15.03
CA PRO A 197 0.08 -2.86 -14.00
C PRO A 197 0.85 -3.50 -12.83
N SER A 198 1.11 -2.73 -11.79
CA SER A 198 1.88 -3.16 -10.61
C SER A 198 0.97 -3.77 -9.56
N ILE A 199 1.35 -4.92 -9.01
CA ILE A 199 0.62 -5.62 -7.97
C ILE A 199 0.83 -4.93 -6.62
N LEU A 200 -0.25 -4.59 -5.94
CA LEU A 200 -0.25 -3.96 -4.61
C LEU A 200 -0.61 -4.92 -3.48
N HIS A 201 -1.38 -5.95 -3.80
CA HIS A 201 -1.92 -6.86 -2.80
C HIS A 201 -2.20 -8.22 -3.43
N ALA A 202 -1.98 -9.28 -2.66
CA ALA A 202 -2.31 -10.64 -3.02
C ALA A 202 -3.06 -11.33 -1.88
N VAL A 203 -4.07 -12.13 -2.21
CA VAL A 203 -4.76 -12.98 -1.25
C VAL A 203 -5.11 -14.32 -1.87
N ARG A 204 -4.95 -15.38 -1.08
CA ARG A 204 -5.42 -16.72 -1.44
C ARG A 204 -6.88 -16.85 -1.02
N VAL A 205 -7.75 -17.07 -1.99
CA VAL A 205 -9.19 -17.25 -1.76
C VAL A 205 -9.50 -18.74 -1.76
N PRO A 206 -9.81 -19.35 -0.60
CA PRO A 206 -10.13 -20.77 -0.53
C PRO A 206 -11.43 -21.06 -1.27
N ARG A 207 -11.46 -22.20 -1.97
CA ARG A 207 -12.67 -22.72 -2.61
C ARG A 207 -12.94 -24.13 -2.06
N PRO A 208 -14.09 -24.37 -1.42
CA PRO A 208 -14.41 -25.69 -0.90
C PRO A 208 -14.43 -26.74 -2.01
N GLY A 209 -13.63 -27.80 -1.87
CA GLY A 209 -13.56 -28.91 -2.85
C GLY A 209 -12.75 -28.63 -4.11
N ASP A 210 -12.14 -27.45 -4.24
CA ASP A 210 -11.46 -26.97 -5.44
C ASP A 210 -10.08 -26.36 -5.10
N GLU A 211 -9.21 -26.22 -6.10
CA GLU A 211 -7.99 -25.42 -5.93
C GLU A 211 -8.33 -23.95 -5.61
N PRO A 212 -7.61 -23.34 -4.64
CA PRO A 212 -7.83 -21.95 -4.26
C PRO A 212 -7.53 -21.00 -5.41
N LEU A 213 -8.24 -19.87 -5.46
CA LEU A 213 -7.92 -18.78 -6.38
C LEU A 213 -6.87 -17.87 -5.75
N ILE A 214 -6.02 -17.27 -6.59
CA ILE A 214 -5.19 -16.15 -6.18
C ILE A 214 -5.86 -14.86 -6.66
N SER A 215 -6.25 -13.99 -5.74
CA SER A 215 -6.78 -12.66 -6.07
C SER A 215 -5.71 -11.61 -5.86
N LEU A 216 -5.41 -10.87 -6.92
CA LEU A 216 -4.40 -9.83 -6.97
C LEU A 216 -5.09 -8.48 -7.17
N SER A 217 -4.70 -7.47 -6.41
CA SER A 217 -5.09 -6.08 -6.66
C SER A 217 -3.92 -5.36 -7.31
N CYS A 218 -4.16 -4.69 -8.44
CA CYS A 218 -3.10 -3.99 -9.16
C CYS A 218 -3.55 -2.62 -9.64
N VAL A 219 -2.57 -1.72 -9.79
CA VAL A 219 -2.74 -0.34 -10.24
C VAL A 219 -1.79 -0.04 -11.40
N PRO A 220 -2.16 0.86 -12.32
CA PRO A 220 -1.22 1.40 -13.28
C PRO A 220 -0.16 2.24 -12.56
N LEU A 221 1.07 2.21 -13.06
CA LEU A 221 2.12 3.16 -12.66
C LEU A 221 2.33 4.28 -13.68
N VAL A 222 1.87 4.07 -14.93
CA VAL A 222 1.94 5.03 -16.02
C VAL A 222 0.53 5.47 -16.40
N TYR A 223 0.33 6.79 -16.49
CA TYR A 223 -1.00 7.41 -16.63
C TYR A 223 -1.16 8.24 -17.90
N ASP A 224 -0.09 8.44 -18.69
CA ASP A 224 -0.12 9.30 -19.88
C ASP A 224 -0.97 8.73 -21.02
N SER A 225 -1.10 7.40 -21.06
CA SER A 225 -1.88 6.71 -22.08
C SER A 225 -3.36 6.66 -21.69
N LYS A 226 -4.23 7.08 -22.60
CA LYS A 226 -5.68 6.89 -22.43
C LYS A 226 -6.00 5.41 -22.37
N VAL A 227 -6.86 5.04 -21.43
CA VAL A 227 -7.42 3.71 -21.34
C VAL A 227 -8.47 3.58 -22.44
N THR A 228 -8.26 2.62 -23.34
CA THR A 228 -9.23 2.25 -24.37
C THR A 228 -10.05 1.05 -23.86
N PRO A 229 -11.27 1.27 -23.37
CA PRO A 229 -12.12 0.15 -22.96
C PRO A 229 -12.58 -0.67 -24.18
N THR A 230 -13.10 -1.87 -23.92
CA THR A 230 -13.70 -2.72 -24.95
C THR A 230 -14.88 -2.03 -25.66
N ARG A 231 -15.60 -1.14 -24.96
CA ARG A 231 -16.75 -0.40 -25.49
C ARG A 231 -16.73 1.06 -25.04
N GLY A 232 -17.21 1.96 -25.90
CA GLY A 232 -17.30 3.39 -25.60
C GLY A 232 -16.00 4.15 -25.91
N THR A 233 -15.85 5.33 -25.32
CA THR A 233 -14.76 6.26 -25.66
C THR A 233 -13.55 6.07 -24.75
N PRO A 234 -12.33 6.23 -25.27
CA PRO A 234 -11.13 6.26 -24.43
C PRO A 234 -11.22 7.34 -23.35
N PHE A 235 -10.74 7.03 -22.15
CA PHE A 235 -10.73 7.94 -21.01
C PHE A 235 -9.33 8.05 -20.40
N SER A 236 -9.09 9.15 -19.70
CA SER A 236 -7.83 9.37 -18.97
C SER A 236 -7.95 8.86 -17.54
N ILE A 237 -6.80 8.48 -16.99
CA ILE A 237 -6.62 8.12 -15.59
C ILE A 237 -5.57 9.05 -14.98
N THR A 238 -5.58 9.22 -13.67
CA THR A 238 -4.61 10.08 -12.97
C THR A 238 -4.08 9.35 -11.75
N PRO A 239 -2.83 9.63 -11.31
CA PRO A 239 -2.34 9.07 -10.07
C PRO A 239 -3.21 9.53 -8.90
N PRO A 240 -3.49 8.66 -7.91
CA PRO A 240 -4.32 9.03 -6.79
C PRO A 240 -3.64 10.12 -5.97
N GLU A 241 -4.35 11.19 -5.64
CA GLU A 241 -3.79 12.29 -4.85
C GLU A 241 -3.52 11.89 -3.39
N ARG A 242 -4.36 10.99 -2.87
CA ARG A 242 -4.34 10.51 -1.50
C ARG A 242 -4.61 9.02 -1.45
N LEU A 243 -4.03 8.35 -0.47
CA LEU A 243 -4.26 6.94 -0.20
C LEU A 243 -4.97 6.78 1.14
N ASN A 244 -6.03 5.97 1.16
CA ASN A 244 -6.63 5.55 2.42
C ASN A 244 -5.91 4.29 2.91
N LEU A 245 -4.90 4.43 3.78
CA LEU A 245 -4.14 3.27 4.26
C LEU A 245 -4.94 2.31 5.15
N ASN A 246 -6.08 2.77 5.69
CA ASN A 246 -7.06 1.93 6.38
C ASN A 246 -8.07 1.29 5.40
N GLY A 247 -8.02 1.68 4.13
CA GLY A 247 -8.89 1.18 3.08
C GLY A 247 -8.65 -0.30 2.81
N ARG A 248 -9.72 -0.96 2.37
CA ARG A 248 -9.74 -2.43 2.30
C ARG A 248 -9.11 -2.94 1.00
N PHE A 249 -8.40 -4.06 1.15
CA PHE A 249 -8.10 -5.02 0.09
C PHE A 249 -8.55 -6.42 0.56
N PRO A 250 -8.92 -7.33 -0.36
CA PRO A 250 -9.28 -7.08 -1.75
C PRO A 250 -10.51 -6.16 -1.86
N ILE A 251 -10.64 -5.46 -2.99
CA ILE A 251 -11.70 -4.49 -3.27
C ILE A 251 -13.05 -5.20 -3.45
N PHE A 252 -13.05 -6.43 -3.95
CA PHE A 252 -14.23 -7.25 -4.14
C PHE A 252 -14.26 -8.36 -3.08
N THR A 253 -15.02 -8.13 -2.01
CA THR A 253 -15.10 -9.03 -0.84
C THR A 253 -15.99 -10.26 -1.01
N LYS A 254 -16.76 -10.33 -2.12
CA LYS A 254 -17.62 -11.48 -2.44
C LYS A 254 -17.33 -11.92 -3.87
N ILE A 255 -16.67 -13.06 -4.01
CA ILE A 255 -16.74 -13.86 -5.22
C ILE A 255 -18.07 -14.61 -5.09
N LYS A 256 -19.12 -14.13 -5.78
CA LYS A 256 -20.35 -14.89 -5.93
C LYS A 256 -20.26 -15.69 -7.21
#